data_AF-A0A3D0TZ87-F1
#
_entry.id   AF-A0A3D0TZ87-F1
#
_cell.length_a   1.000
_cell.length_b   1.000
_cell.length_c   1.000
_cell.angle_alpha   90.00
_cell.angle_beta   90.00
_cell.angle_gamma   90.00
#
_symmetry.space_group_name_H-M   'P 1'
#
loop_
_entity.id
_entity.type
_entity.pdbx_description
1 polymer ?
#
loop_
_entity_poly.entity_id
_entity_poly.type
_entity_poly.pdbx_seq_one_letter_code
_entity_poly.pdbx_strand_id
1 'polypeptide(L)'
;MRSARYESSGALDSVFEPVTGLPDARVFGLLVERKLALARRELQPLSLVAFEIDDYSAMGGSQTRVAMLMTSRIVCSTLRSSDTVCHFGDGVFAAILDNTPDAGAVWAADRVRRNLALRHRVAELTLSMGVAAYPTHALEAGDLSDEAFAALAAARSAGPARIEVAAAARH
;
A
#
# COMPACT_ATOMS: atom_id res chain seq x y z
N MET A 1 5.25 -6.70 -19.09
CA MET A 1 4.48 -5.75 -19.92
C MET A 1 2.99 -5.94 -19.66
N ARG A 2 2.49 -5.28 -18.60
CA ARG A 2 1.14 -4.73 -18.48
C ARG A 2 1.30 -3.54 -17.55
N SER A 3 1.57 -2.38 -18.15
CA SER A 3 1.47 -1.08 -17.49
C SER A 3 -0.03 -0.86 -17.27
N ALA A 4 -0.55 -1.43 -16.18
CA ALA A 4 -1.93 -1.23 -15.78
C ALA A 4 -1.99 0.17 -15.16
N ARG A 5 -2.23 1.17 -16.02
CA ARG A 5 -2.77 2.45 -15.55
C ARG A 5 -3.99 2.11 -14.69
N TYR A 6 -3.91 2.46 -13.42
CA TYR A 6 -4.99 2.33 -12.45
C TYR A 6 -6.13 3.27 -12.87
N GLU A 7 -6.98 2.82 -13.79
CA GLU A 7 -8.16 3.57 -14.23
C GLU A 7 -9.24 3.45 -13.14
N SER A 8 -9.27 4.48 -12.28
CA SER A 8 -10.30 4.69 -11.27
C SER A 8 -11.68 4.82 -11.92
N SER A 9 -12.51 3.77 -11.82
CA SER A 9 -13.95 3.80 -12.16
C SER A 9 -14.76 4.48 -11.04
N GLY A 10 -14.38 5.70 -10.65
CA GLY A 10 -15.09 6.52 -9.68
C GLY A 10 -15.87 7.63 -10.39
N ALA A 11 -17.09 7.93 -9.94
CA ALA A 11 -17.85 9.09 -10.40
C ALA A 11 -16.96 10.35 -10.41
N LEU A 12 -17.15 11.22 -11.41
CA LEU A 12 -16.27 12.36 -11.71
C LEU A 12 -16.05 13.34 -10.53
N ASP A 13 -16.84 13.24 -9.45
CA ASP A 13 -16.88 14.23 -8.36
C ASP A 13 -16.22 13.81 -7.04
N SER A 14 -15.83 12.53 -6.85
CA SER A 14 -15.21 12.08 -5.58
C SER A 14 -13.83 11.48 -5.78
N VAL A 15 -12.86 11.95 -5.00
CA VAL A 15 -11.49 11.39 -4.88
C VAL A 15 -11.32 10.47 -3.67
N PHE A 16 -12.45 10.04 -3.07
CA PHE A 16 -12.51 9.12 -1.94
C PHE A 16 -13.30 7.87 -2.30
N GLU A 17 -12.82 6.72 -1.82
CA GLU A 17 -13.49 5.44 -2.00
C GLU A 17 -14.67 5.33 -0.99
N PRO A 18 -15.90 5.10 -1.46
CA PRO A 18 -17.11 5.22 -0.64
C PRO A 18 -17.24 4.18 0.49
N VAL A 19 -16.62 3.00 0.37
CA VAL A 19 -16.69 1.97 1.42
C VAL A 19 -15.73 2.29 2.56
N THR A 20 -14.49 2.62 2.24
CA THR A 20 -13.39 2.79 3.19
C THR A 20 -13.22 4.22 3.67
N GLY A 21 -13.69 5.20 2.90
CA GLY A 21 -13.48 6.63 3.15
C GLY A 21 -12.05 7.10 2.89
N LEU A 22 -11.20 6.25 2.30
CA LEU A 22 -9.81 6.58 2.00
C LEU A 22 -9.69 7.35 0.69
N PRO A 23 -8.70 8.24 0.54
CA PRO A 23 -8.35 8.83 -0.75
C PRO A 23 -8.03 7.74 -1.77
N ASP A 24 -8.31 8.00 -3.04
CA ASP A 24 -8.04 7.05 -4.11
C ASP A 24 -6.61 7.11 -4.67
N ALA A 25 -6.32 6.29 -5.68
CA ALA A 25 -5.03 6.23 -6.37
C ALA A 25 -4.60 7.57 -7.02
N ARG A 26 -5.54 8.44 -7.43
CA ARG A 26 -5.20 9.75 -8.02
C ARG A 26 -4.58 10.66 -6.97
N VAL A 27 -5.14 10.64 -5.76
CA VAL A 27 -4.59 11.39 -4.61
C VAL A 27 -3.23 10.83 -4.21
N PHE A 28 -3.04 9.51 -4.22
CA PHE A 28 -1.76 8.89 -3.92
C PHE A 28 -0.63 9.42 -4.82
N GLY A 29 -0.82 9.41 -6.14
CA GLY A 29 0.21 9.86 -7.09
C GLY A 29 0.66 11.30 -6.82
N LEU A 30 -0.30 12.21 -6.61
CA LEU A 30 -0.02 13.60 -6.26
C LEU A 30 0.75 13.74 -4.93
N LEU A 31 0.42 12.90 -3.94
CA LEU A 31 1.05 12.96 -2.62
C LEU A 31 2.46 12.36 -2.63
N VAL A 32 2.73 11.28 -3.38
CA VAL A 32 4.07 10.70 -3.47
C VAL A 32 5.05 11.71 -4.05
N GLU A 33 4.71 12.38 -5.15
CA GLU A 33 5.57 13.41 -5.76
C GLU A 33 5.92 14.51 -4.74
N ARG A 34 4.91 15.04 -4.05
CA ARG A 34 5.09 16.11 -3.07
C ARG A 34 5.91 15.65 -1.86
N LYS A 35 5.63 14.47 -1.32
CA LYS A 35 6.32 13.93 -0.14
C LYS A 35 7.75 13.55 -0.45
N LEU A 36 8.02 13.01 -1.64
CA LEU A 36 9.38 12.69 -2.08
C LEU A 36 10.23 13.96 -2.24
N ALA A 37 9.68 15.02 -2.84
CA ALA A 37 10.37 16.30 -2.94
C ALA A 37 10.74 16.87 -1.56
N LEU A 38 9.84 16.75 -0.58
CA LEU A 38 10.09 17.15 0.80
C LEU A 38 11.18 16.29 1.46
N ALA A 39 11.06 14.96 1.36
CA ALA A 39 12.00 14.00 1.90
C ALA A 39 13.42 14.23 1.36
N ARG A 40 13.54 14.47 0.04
CA ARG A 40 14.79 14.82 -0.65
C ARG A 40 15.39 16.12 -0.10
N ARG A 41 14.57 17.16 0.10
CA ARG A 41 15.03 18.44 0.68
C ARG A 41 15.53 18.29 2.11
N GLU A 42 14.89 17.43 2.89
CA GLU A 42 15.18 17.25 4.32
C GLU A 42 16.19 16.12 4.60
N LEU A 43 16.68 15.46 3.55
CA LEU A 43 17.57 14.29 3.62
C LEU A 43 16.98 13.18 4.50
N GLN A 44 15.66 12.98 4.41
CA GLN A 44 14.93 11.95 5.14
C GLN A 44 14.49 10.83 4.20
N PRO A 45 14.42 9.58 4.66
CA PRO A 45 13.88 8.50 3.87
C PRO A 45 12.35 8.60 3.73
N LEU A 46 11.83 8.09 2.62
CA LEU A 46 10.39 7.95 2.37
C LEU A 46 10.15 6.53 1.91
N SER A 47 9.19 5.82 2.51
CA SER A 47 8.84 4.47 2.07
C SER A 47 7.41 4.39 1.57
N LEU A 48 7.19 3.55 0.55
CA LEU A 48 5.89 3.15 0.07
C LEU A 48 5.65 1.70 0.48
N VAL A 49 4.41 1.41 0.90
CA VAL A 49 3.95 0.05 1.13
C VAL A 49 2.69 -0.16 0.30
N ALA A 50 2.71 -1.09 -0.64
CA ALA A 50 1.54 -1.55 -1.36
C ALA A 50 1.00 -2.81 -0.66
N PHE A 51 -0.32 -2.89 -0.49
CA PHE A 51 -1.01 -3.99 0.18
C PHE A 51 -2.08 -4.54 -0.75
N GLU A 52 -2.27 -5.86 -0.78
CA GLU A 52 -3.43 -6.49 -1.40
C GLU A 52 -4.01 -7.56 -0.48
N ILE A 53 -5.33 -7.56 -0.35
CA ILE A 53 -6.07 -8.61 0.35
C ILE A 53 -5.91 -9.92 -0.44
N ASP A 54 -5.32 -10.93 0.20
CA ASP A 54 -5.15 -12.24 -0.41
C ASP A 54 -6.53 -12.86 -0.70
N ASP A 55 -6.65 -13.54 -1.85
CA ASP A 55 -7.88 -14.17 -2.35
C ASP A 55 -9.09 -13.23 -2.49
N TYR A 56 -8.87 -11.90 -2.58
CA TYR A 56 -9.96 -10.92 -2.68
C TYR A 56 -10.92 -11.17 -3.85
N SER A 57 -10.41 -11.60 -5.01
CA SER A 57 -11.24 -11.88 -6.19
C SER A 57 -12.16 -13.09 -6.04
N ALA A 58 -11.87 -13.99 -5.08
CA ALA A 58 -12.74 -15.12 -4.74
C ALA A 58 -13.88 -14.72 -3.78
N MET A 59 -13.81 -13.52 -3.18
CA MET A 59 -14.83 -13.03 -2.26
C MET A 59 -16.06 -12.49 -3.00
N GLY A 60 -17.23 -12.68 -2.40
CA GLY A 60 -18.51 -12.24 -2.98
C GLY A 60 -19.34 -11.34 -2.06
N GLY A 61 -20.11 -10.43 -2.65
CA GLY A 61 -21.17 -9.68 -1.97
C GLY A 61 -20.71 -8.89 -0.75
N SER A 62 -21.24 -9.21 0.43
CA SER A 62 -20.90 -8.52 1.67
C SER A 62 -19.46 -8.79 2.16
N GLN A 63 -18.85 -9.90 1.73
CA GLN A 63 -17.51 -10.29 2.17
C GLN A 63 -16.44 -9.30 1.70
N THR A 64 -16.51 -8.84 0.45
CA THR A 64 -15.59 -7.83 -0.10
C THR A 64 -15.68 -6.52 0.67
N ARG A 65 -16.90 -6.03 0.92
CA ARG A 65 -17.15 -4.81 1.70
C ARG A 65 -16.59 -4.92 3.13
N VAL A 66 -16.81 -6.05 3.80
CA VAL A 66 -16.28 -6.30 5.14
C VAL A 66 -14.75 -6.35 5.11
N ALA A 67 -14.15 -7.05 4.15
CA ALA A 67 -12.70 -7.16 4.02
C ALA A 67 -12.04 -5.79 3.79
N MET A 68 -12.60 -4.96 2.91
CA MET A 68 -12.14 -3.58 2.68
C MET A 68 -12.22 -2.73 3.94
N LEU A 69 -13.38 -2.71 4.62
CA LEU A 69 -13.61 -1.93 5.84
C LEU A 69 -12.68 -2.34 6.99
N MET A 70 -12.46 -3.63 7.17
CA MET A 70 -11.60 -4.12 8.23
C MET A 70 -10.13 -3.81 7.93
N THR A 71 -9.71 -4.05 6.68
CA THR A 71 -8.34 -3.76 6.25
C THR A 71 -8.04 -2.28 6.39
N SER A 72 -8.91 -1.38 5.90
CA SER A 72 -8.69 0.07 6.02
C SER A 72 -8.58 0.52 7.48
N ARG A 73 -9.47 0.07 8.36
CA ARG A 73 -9.43 0.38 9.80
C ARG A 73 -8.14 -0.11 10.46
N ILE A 74 -7.69 -1.32 10.11
CA ILE A 74 -6.48 -1.89 10.71
C ILE A 74 -5.24 -1.17 10.21
N VAL A 75 -5.13 -0.90 8.91
CA VAL A 75 -4.02 -0.14 8.34
C VAL A 75 -3.95 1.23 9.00
N CYS A 76 -5.05 1.99 9.01
CA CYS A 76 -5.09 3.34 9.58
C CYS A 76 -4.87 3.39 11.10
N SER A 77 -5.36 2.41 11.86
CA SER A 77 -5.10 2.36 13.31
C SER A 77 -3.71 1.85 13.67
N THR A 78 -3.02 1.21 12.72
CA THR A 78 -1.67 0.69 12.91
C THR A 78 -0.62 1.70 12.48
N LEU A 79 -0.83 2.46 11.41
CA LEU A 79 0.12 3.46 10.92
C LEU A 79 0.03 4.77 11.71
N ARG A 80 1.03 5.64 11.55
CA ARG A 80 1.06 6.95 12.23
C ARG A 80 0.07 7.89 11.56
N SER A 81 -0.39 8.91 12.29
CA SER A 81 -1.26 9.95 11.72
C SER A 81 -0.57 10.81 10.65
N SER A 82 0.76 10.83 10.61
CA SER A 82 1.54 11.46 9.54
C SER A 82 1.50 10.66 8.23
N ASP A 83 1.34 9.35 8.34
CA ASP A 83 1.36 8.44 7.20
C ASP A 83 0.07 8.59 6.40
N THR A 84 0.17 8.45 5.08
CA THR A 84 -0.99 8.51 4.19
C THR A 84 -1.38 7.10 3.77
N VAL A 85 -2.67 6.81 3.70
CA VAL A 85 -3.20 5.53 3.19
C VAL A 85 -4.22 5.83 2.11
N CYS A 86 -4.09 5.19 0.95
CA CYS A 86 -4.98 5.35 -0.19
C CYS A 86 -5.53 3.99 -0.63
N HIS A 87 -6.74 4.00 -1.19
CA HIS A 87 -7.41 2.84 -1.77
C HIS A 87 -7.24 2.82 -3.29
N PHE A 88 -6.74 1.73 -3.85
CA PHE A 88 -6.42 1.61 -5.28
C PHE A 88 -7.47 0.87 -6.11
N GLY A 89 -8.41 0.18 -5.46
CA GLY A 89 -9.40 -0.68 -6.14
C GLY A 89 -9.12 -2.15 -5.84
N ASP A 90 -10.12 -3.00 -6.03
CA ASP A 90 -9.96 -4.47 -6.03
C ASP A 90 -9.19 -5.06 -4.84
N GLY A 91 -9.41 -4.53 -3.63
CA GLY A 91 -8.74 -4.99 -2.41
C GLY A 91 -7.29 -4.52 -2.27
N VAL A 92 -6.85 -3.61 -3.13
CA VAL A 92 -5.50 -3.02 -3.13
C VAL A 92 -5.50 -1.67 -2.42
N PHE A 93 -4.49 -1.47 -1.58
CA PHE A 93 -4.22 -0.25 -0.84
C PHE A 93 -2.75 0.15 -1.02
N ALA A 94 -2.43 1.41 -0.79
CA ALA A 94 -1.04 1.85 -0.70
C ALA A 94 -0.87 2.88 0.42
N ALA A 95 0.28 2.84 1.09
CA ALA A 95 0.63 3.79 2.13
C ALA A 95 1.96 4.50 1.82
N ILE A 96 2.04 5.76 2.24
CA ILE A 96 3.23 6.60 2.19
C ILE A 96 3.68 6.84 3.62
N LEU A 97 4.88 6.37 3.97
CA LEU A 97 5.48 6.46 5.30
C LEU A 97 6.57 7.51 5.30
N ASP A 98 6.29 8.67 5.89
CA ASP A 98 7.26 9.77 6.00
C ASP A 98 8.37 9.42 6.99
N ASN A 99 9.60 9.89 6.70
CA ASN A 99 10.77 9.68 7.54
C ASN A 99 10.90 8.22 8.01
N THR A 100 10.78 7.31 7.05
CA THR A 100 10.78 5.88 7.31
C THR A 100 11.65 5.18 6.27
N PRO A 101 12.79 4.57 6.67
CA PRO A 101 13.57 3.72 5.76
C PRO A 101 12.85 2.39 5.52
N ASP A 102 13.29 1.67 4.51
CA ASP A 102 12.79 0.35 4.11
C ASP A 102 12.64 -0.64 5.28
N ALA A 103 13.65 -0.75 6.14
CA ALA A 103 13.57 -1.60 7.32
C ALA A 103 12.39 -1.20 8.20
N GLY A 104 12.23 0.10 8.47
CA GLY A 104 11.10 0.62 9.26
C GLY A 104 9.74 0.37 8.60
N ALA A 105 9.68 0.44 7.27
CA ALA A 105 8.49 0.14 6.51
C ALA A 105 8.10 -1.35 6.58
N VAL A 106 9.08 -2.25 6.54
CA VAL A 106 8.86 -3.70 6.78
C VAL A 106 8.29 -3.94 8.17
N TRP A 107 8.83 -3.27 9.21
CA TRP A 107 8.28 -3.36 10.57
C TRP A 107 6.83 -2.87 10.65
N ALA A 108 6.50 -1.76 9.96
CA ALA A 108 5.14 -1.23 9.91
C ALA A 108 4.18 -2.19 9.18
N ALA A 109 4.60 -2.71 8.02
CA ALA A 109 3.85 -3.68 7.23
C ALA A 109 3.58 -4.98 8.03
N ASP A 110 4.59 -5.52 8.70
CA ASP A 110 4.43 -6.71 9.52
C ASP A 110 3.51 -6.47 10.73
N ARG A 111 3.53 -5.26 11.30
CA ARG A 111 2.58 -4.87 12.36
C ARG A 111 1.14 -4.85 11.85
N VAL A 112 0.90 -4.34 10.64
CA VAL A 112 -0.43 -4.36 10.00
C VAL A 112 -0.88 -5.81 9.81
N ARG A 113 -0.03 -6.65 9.22
CA ARG A 113 -0.29 -8.08 8.99
C ARG A 113 -0.66 -8.82 10.27
N ARG A 114 0.12 -8.64 11.34
CA ARG A 114 -0.15 -9.25 12.64
C ARG A 114 -1.47 -8.76 13.25
N ASN A 115 -1.74 -7.45 13.19
CA ASN A 115 -2.98 -6.89 13.72
C ASN A 115 -4.22 -7.39 12.97
N LEU A 116 -4.11 -7.60 11.65
CA LEU A 116 -5.19 -8.18 10.85
C LEU A 116 -5.48 -9.62 11.24
N ALA A 117 -4.44 -10.46 11.33
CA ALA A 117 -4.58 -11.85 11.74
C ALA A 117 -5.15 -12.02 13.16
N LEU A 118 -4.79 -11.14 14.11
CA LEU A 118 -5.27 -11.18 15.49
C LEU A 118 -6.74 -10.78 15.61
N ARG A 119 -7.16 -9.71 14.92
CA ARG A 119 -8.51 -9.15 15.06
C ARG A 119 -9.57 -9.90 14.28
N HIS A 120 -9.20 -10.69 13.26
CA HIS A 120 -10.16 -11.34 12.36
C HIS A 120 -9.90 -12.82 12.11
N ARG A 121 -9.93 -13.62 13.18
CA ARG A 121 -9.90 -15.09 13.08
C ARG A 121 -11.08 -15.70 12.32
N VAL A 122 -12.19 -14.97 12.19
CA VAL A 122 -13.45 -15.49 11.61
C VAL A 122 -13.43 -15.49 10.07
N ALA A 123 -12.57 -14.69 9.43
CA ALA A 123 -12.55 -14.50 7.98
C ALA A 123 -11.21 -14.82 7.31
N GLU A 124 -10.21 -15.31 8.07
CA GLU A 124 -8.85 -15.65 7.58
C GLU A 124 -8.24 -14.63 6.62
N LEU A 125 -8.50 -13.33 6.85
CA LEU A 125 -7.98 -12.27 5.99
C LEU A 125 -6.46 -12.17 6.17
N THR A 126 -5.75 -12.26 5.05
CA THR A 126 -4.30 -12.06 4.98
C THR A 126 -3.95 -11.01 3.93
N LEU A 127 -2.75 -10.45 4.05
CA LEU A 127 -2.25 -9.42 3.13
C LEU A 127 -0.91 -9.87 2.56
N SER A 128 -0.80 -9.78 1.25
CA SER A 128 0.47 -9.69 0.55
C SER A 128 0.88 -8.22 0.45
N MET A 129 2.16 -7.93 0.64
CA MET A 129 2.67 -6.56 0.72
C MET A 129 3.99 -6.39 -0.03
N GLY A 130 4.14 -5.26 -0.70
CA GLY A 130 5.37 -4.82 -1.35
C GLY A 130 5.90 -3.54 -0.71
N VAL A 131 7.20 -3.47 -0.46
CA VAL A 131 7.88 -2.32 0.16
C VAL A 131 8.92 -1.76 -0.79
N ALA A 132 8.93 -0.46 -1.01
CA ALA A 132 10.04 0.25 -1.63
C ALA A 132 10.33 1.54 -0.85
N ALA A 133 11.55 2.05 -0.98
CA ALA A 133 12.00 3.21 -0.21
C ALA A 133 12.94 4.10 -1.00
N TYR A 134 12.75 5.40 -0.90
CA TYR A 134 13.72 6.40 -1.28
C TYR A 134 14.76 6.59 -0.16
N PRO A 135 16.06 6.69 -0.49
CA PRO A 135 16.65 6.58 -1.83
C PRO A 135 17.07 5.16 -2.24
N THR A 136 16.91 4.15 -1.38
CA THR A 136 17.46 2.79 -1.54
C THR A 136 17.02 2.07 -2.82
N HIS A 137 15.75 2.21 -3.19
CA HIS A 137 15.10 1.42 -4.24
C HIS A 137 14.81 2.27 -5.49
N ALA A 138 14.62 3.58 -5.32
CA ALA A 138 14.39 4.51 -6.41
C ALA A 138 14.64 5.95 -5.97
N LEU A 139 14.94 6.82 -6.94
CA LEU A 139 15.15 8.25 -6.71
C LEU A 139 13.95 9.10 -7.09
N GLU A 140 13.10 8.64 -8.01
CA GLU A 140 11.94 9.35 -8.52
C GLU A 140 10.61 8.70 -8.09
N ALA A 141 9.55 9.49 -8.01
CA ALA A 141 8.26 9.10 -7.44
C ALA A 141 7.56 7.97 -8.22
N GLY A 142 7.63 8.04 -9.55
CA GLY A 142 7.09 7.01 -10.44
C GLY A 142 7.81 5.68 -10.23
N ASP A 143 9.14 5.67 -10.36
CA ASP A 143 9.97 4.50 -10.16
C ASP A 143 9.78 3.90 -8.76
N LEU A 144 9.69 4.74 -7.72
CA LEU A 144 9.46 4.28 -6.35
C LEU A 144 8.11 3.56 -6.19
N SER A 145 7.08 4.07 -6.86
CA SER A 145 5.76 3.44 -6.88
C SER A 145 5.80 2.12 -7.65
N ASP A 146 6.44 2.10 -8.81
CA ASP A 146 6.60 0.91 -9.64
C ASP A 146 7.35 -0.20 -8.88
N GLU A 147 8.41 0.13 -8.15
CA GLU A 147 9.16 -0.82 -7.32
C GLU A 147 8.31 -1.37 -6.17
N ALA A 148 7.50 -0.55 -5.49
CA ALA A 148 6.61 -1.02 -4.42
C ALA A 148 5.55 -2.00 -4.95
N PHE A 149 4.96 -1.71 -6.12
CA PHE A 149 3.97 -2.59 -6.73
C PHE A 149 4.60 -3.83 -7.38
N ALA A 150 5.82 -3.74 -7.92
CA ALA A 150 6.58 -4.89 -8.38
C ALA A 150 6.91 -5.84 -7.21
N ALA A 151 7.31 -5.30 -6.06
CA ALA A 151 7.49 -6.07 -4.84
C ALA A 151 6.17 -6.72 -4.39
N LEU A 152 5.03 -6.04 -4.46
CA LEU A 152 3.72 -6.63 -4.14
C LEU A 152 3.36 -7.77 -5.11
N ALA A 153 3.62 -7.60 -6.41
CA ALA A 153 3.42 -8.67 -7.38
C ALA A 153 4.32 -9.88 -7.09
N ALA A 154 5.57 -9.64 -6.71
CA ALA A 154 6.46 -10.69 -6.25
C ALA A 154 5.88 -11.36 -5.00
N ALA A 155 5.38 -10.58 -4.01
CA ALA A 155 4.71 -11.03 -2.80
C ALA A 155 3.63 -12.04 -3.12
N ARG A 156 2.63 -11.66 -3.93
CA ARG A 156 1.54 -12.55 -4.32
C ARG A 156 1.98 -13.81 -5.05
N SER A 157 3.05 -13.71 -5.85
CA SER A 157 3.53 -14.82 -6.68
C SER A 157 4.19 -15.95 -5.89
N ALA A 158 4.73 -15.69 -4.68
CA ALA A 158 5.33 -16.73 -3.85
C ALA A 158 4.42 -17.21 -2.70
N GLY A 159 3.15 -16.78 -2.68
CA GLY A 159 2.14 -17.21 -1.72
C GLY A 159 1.58 -16.07 -0.86
N PRO A 160 0.45 -16.30 -0.18
CA PRO A 160 -0.23 -15.28 0.60
C PRO A 160 0.53 -14.89 1.88
N ALA A 161 0.07 -13.84 2.55
CA ALA A 161 0.52 -13.42 3.88
C ALA A 161 2.01 -13.05 3.99
N ARG A 162 2.61 -12.49 2.92
CA ARG A 162 4.04 -12.18 2.87
C ARG A 162 4.36 -10.73 2.54
N ILE A 163 5.59 -10.35 2.86
CA ILE A 163 6.16 -9.03 2.61
C ILE A 163 7.38 -9.23 1.73
N GLU A 164 7.40 -8.56 0.60
CA GLU A 164 8.58 -8.44 -0.24
C GLU A 164 9.09 -7.01 -0.23
N VAL A 165 10.41 -6.87 -0.30
CA VAL A 165 11.08 -5.59 -0.44
C VAL A 165 11.65 -5.52 -1.85
N ALA A 166 11.50 -4.37 -2.50
CA ALA A 166 12.11 -4.10 -3.79
C ALA A 166 13.62 -4.38 -3.75
N ALA A 167 14.19 -4.75 -4.89
CA ALA A 167 15.64 -4.91 -4.97
C ALA A 167 16.31 -3.53 -4.92
N ALA A 168 17.45 -3.42 -4.23
CA ALA A 168 18.21 -2.18 -4.21
C ALA A 168 18.56 -1.74 -5.63
N ALA A 169 18.37 -0.46 -5.93
CA ALA A 169 18.68 0.07 -7.24
C ALA A 169 20.19 -0.01 -7.49
N ARG A 170 20.56 -0.47 -8.70
CA ARG A 170 21.95 -0.42 -9.16
C ARG A 170 22.19 1.00 -9.69
N HIS A 171 22.68 1.87 -8.82
CA HIS A 171 23.11 3.22 -9.19
C HIS A 171 24.55 3.24 -9.68
#